data_AF-A0AAW1KCR9-F1
#
_entry.id   AF-A0AAW1KCR9-F1
#
_cell.length_a   1.000
_cell.length_b   1.000
_cell.length_c   1.000
_cell.angle_alpha   90.00
_cell.angle_beta   90.00
_cell.angle_gamma   90.00
#
_symmetry.space_group_name_H-M   'P 1'
#
loop_
_entity.id
_entity.type
_entity.pdbx_description
1 polymer ?
#
loop_
_entity_poly.entity_id
_entity_poly.type
_entity_poly.pdbx_seq_one_letter_code
_entity_poly.pdbx_strand_id
1 'polypeptide(L)'
;MAEHFGAIIFKNPTTTITLYKPSHSSNPLSSKPTHIFTQNHHFCIIKMAEINPQTQSPDLKEPSLKLQKLDQPQNGVVPASFLKVKKLSDKAVIPSRGSHLAAGYDLSSAVETKVPARGKALVATDLSIAIPDGTYARVAPRSGLTWKNSIDVGAGVIDADYRGPVGVILFNHSDVDFEVKVGDRIAQLIIERIMTPDVFEVEDLDSTVRGAGGFGSTGV
;
A
#
# COMPACT_ATOMS: atom_id res chain seq x y z
N MET A 1 -40.08 -0.67 -21.33
CA MET A 1 -40.40 -0.13 -19.99
C MET A 1 -39.90 -1.14 -18.97
N ALA A 2 -39.13 -0.61 -18.00
CA ALA A 2 -38.41 -1.18 -16.86
C ALA A 2 -38.44 -2.71 -16.57
N GLU A 3 -37.22 -3.21 -16.32
CA GLU A 3 -36.86 -4.55 -15.85
C GLU A 3 -36.92 -4.72 -14.31
N HIS A 4 -36.82 -6.00 -13.92
CA HIS A 4 -36.82 -6.62 -12.59
C HIS A 4 -35.74 -6.14 -11.60
N PHE A 5 -35.93 -6.35 -10.30
CA PHE A 5 -35.36 -7.49 -9.53
C PHE A 5 -35.64 -7.36 -8.02
N GLY A 6 -35.98 -8.50 -7.40
CA GLY A 6 -36.34 -8.63 -5.99
C GLY A 6 -35.13 -8.66 -5.05
N ALA A 7 -35.30 -8.06 -3.87
CA ALA A 7 -34.28 -7.98 -2.83
C ALA A 7 -34.37 -9.15 -1.83
N ILE A 8 -33.21 -9.70 -1.47
CA ILE A 8 -33.00 -10.68 -0.39
C ILE A 8 -32.79 -9.91 0.92
N ILE A 9 -33.55 -10.24 1.95
CA ILE A 9 -33.52 -9.60 3.28
C ILE A 9 -32.46 -10.29 4.15
N PHE A 10 -31.48 -9.54 4.64
CA PHE A 10 -30.67 -9.92 5.80
C PHE A 10 -31.08 -9.08 7.02
N LYS A 11 -31.52 -9.76 8.09
CA LYS A 11 -31.77 -9.17 9.41
C LYS A 11 -30.48 -9.21 10.22
N ASN A 12 -30.02 -8.07 10.73
CA ASN A 12 -29.54 -7.94 12.11
C ASN A 12 -29.49 -6.48 12.56
N PRO A 13 -29.61 -6.23 13.88
CA PRO A 13 -30.18 -5.00 14.42
C PRO A 13 -29.08 -4.04 14.85
N THR A 14 -29.18 -2.78 14.44
CA THR A 14 -29.03 -1.56 15.27
C THR A 14 -29.15 -0.39 14.30
N THR A 15 -30.35 0.13 14.12
CA THR A 15 -30.57 1.37 13.36
C THR A 15 -31.51 2.23 14.18
N THR A 16 -30.96 3.24 14.82
CA THR A 16 -31.72 4.33 15.43
C THR A 16 -32.12 5.28 14.30
N ILE A 17 -33.42 5.37 14.03
CA ILE A 17 -34.00 6.34 13.09
C ILE A 17 -34.24 7.64 13.87
N THR A 18 -33.58 8.73 13.48
CA THR A 18 -33.89 10.07 13.98
C THR A 18 -34.58 10.86 12.87
N LEU A 19 -35.87 11.15 13.06
CA LEU A 19 -36.64 12.04 12.19
C LEU A 19 -36.35 13.50 12.59
N TYR A 20 -35.93 14.34 11.64
CA TYR A 20 -35.78 15.77 11.86
C TYR A 20 -36.94 16.55 11.22
N LYS A 21 -37.54 17.45 12.01
CA LYS A 21 -38.54 18.43 11.57
C LYS A 21 -37.87 19.81 11.61
N PRO A 22 -38.07 20.70 10.62
CA PRO A 22 -37.39 21.99 10.63
C PRO A 22 -38.15 23.00 11.50
N SER A 23 -37.45 23.71 12.38
CA SER A 23 -37.96 24.95 12.97
C SER A 23 -36.85 25.98 13.16
N HIS A 24 -37.16 27.19 12.70
CA HIS A 24 -36.34 28.39 12.71
C HIS A 24 -36.03 28.96 14.11
N SER A 25 -34.88 29.65 14.15
CA SER A 25 -34.52 30.88 14.90
C SER A 25 -34.22 30.86 16.41
N SER A 26 -33.11 31.55 16.68
CA SER A 26 -32.71 32.37 17.85
C SER A 26 -32.35 31.70 19.18
N ASN A 27 -31.06 31.82 19.51
CA ASN A 27 -30.40 31.90 20.83
C ASN A 27 -31.16 32.83 21.83
N PRO A 28 -30.88 32.84 23.17
CA PRO A 28 -29.64 32.43 23.85
C PRO A 28 -29.76 31.75 25.25
N LEU A 29 -28.57 31.41 25.80
CA LEU A 29 -28.15 31.42 27.22
C LEU A 29 -28.17 30.11 28.06
N SER A 30 -26.98 29.78 28.56
CA SER A 30 -26.65 29.13 29.85
C SER A 30 -27.12 27.69 30.14
N SER A 31 -26.18 26.75 30.09
CA SER A 31 -25.82 25.87 31.22
C SER A 31 -24.74 24.86 30.80
N LYS A 32 -23.69 24.74 31.62
CA LYS A 32 -22.60 23.76 31.44
C LYS A 32 -23.11 22.36 31.80
N PRO A 33 -22.76 21.31 31.04
CA PRO A 33 -22.70 19.96 31.59
C PRO A 33 -21.25 19.56 31.87
N THR A 34 -21.01 19.26 33.14
CA THR A 34 -19.84 18.56 33.67
C THR A 34 -19.83 17.13 33.09
N HIS A 35 -18.86 16.81 32.23
CA HIS A 35 -18.55 15.42 31.90
C HIS A 35 -17.30 14.99 32.66
N ILE A 36 -17.52 14.09 33.62
CA ILE A 36 -16.51 13.30 34.30
C ILE A 36 -15.85 12.42 33.23
N PHE A 37 -14.61 12.74 32.88
CA PHE A 37 -13.75 11.85 32.11
C PHE A 37 -13.01 10.97 33.12
N THR A 38 -13.35 9.69 33.20
CA THR A 38 -12.55 8.71 33.93
C THR A 38 -11.25 8.49 33.17
N GLN A 39 -10.19 9.21 33.57
CA GLN A 39 -8.82 8.87 33.22
C GLN A 39 -8.35 7.73 34.13
N ASN A 40 -7.94 6.61 33.54
CA ASN A 40 -7.17 5.58 34.23
C ASN A 40 -5.75 6.13 34.52
N HIS A 41 -5.59 6.82 35.63
CA HIS A 41 -4.28 7.09 36.22
C HIS A 41 -3.93 5.97 37.20
N HIS A 42 -2.94 5.14 36.85
CA HIS A 42 -2.29 4.24 37.80
C HIS A 42 -1.54 5.08 38.85
N PHE A 43 -2.08 5.08 40.07
CA PHE A 43 -1.42 5.62 41.26
C PHE A 43 -0.33 4.65 41.72
N CYS A 44 0.91 5.13 41.80
CA CYS A 44 2.01 4.43 42.47
C CYS A 44 1.98 4.79 43.96
N ILE A 45 1.70 3.82 44.83
CA ILE A 45 1.75 3.98 46.28
C ILE A 45 3.22 3.85 46.74
N ILE A 46 3.83 4.94 47.19
CA ILE A 46 5.12 4.91 47.86
C ILE A 46 4.89 4.55 49.33
N LYS A 47 5.29 3.34 49.73
CA LYS A 47 5.48 2.98 51.14
C LYS A 47 6.86 3.47 51.58
N MET A 48 6.87 4.42 52.51
CA MET A 48 8.06 4.77 53.31
C MET A 48 8.34 3.62 54.28
N ALA A 49 9.59 3.15 54.33
CA ALA A 49 10.05 2.17 55.31
C ALA A 49 11.01 2.83 56.29
N GLU A 50 10.78 2.54 57.57
CA GLU A 50 11.45 3.08 58.76
C GLU A 50 12.93 2.62 58.86
N ILE A 51 13.74 3.48 59.48
CA ILE A 51 15.15 3.25 59.80
C ILE A 51 15.25 2.68 61.22
N ASN A 52 15.98 1.57 61.40
CA ASN A 52 16.71 1.32 62.66
C ASN A 52 18.00 0.51 62.38
N PRO A 53 19.12 0.81 63.05
CA PRO A 53 20.46 0.36 62.70
C PRO A 53 20.83 -0.93 63.44
N GLN A 54 21.81 -1.67 62.91
CA GLN A 54 22.88 -2.40 63.62
C GLN A 54 23.70 -3.24 62.62
N THR A 55 24.95 -2.82 62.43
CA THR A 55 26.17 -3.65 62.46
C THR A 55 26.21 -4.96 61.66
N GLN A 56 26.85 -4.94 60.49
CA GLN A 56 28.08 -5.71 60.15
C GLN A 56 28.36 -5.61 58.65
N SER A 57 29.62 -5.33 58.34
CA SER A 57 30.22 -5.23 57.00
C SER A 57 29.98 -6.48 56.14
N PRO A 58 29.44 -6.35 54.91
CA PRO A 58 29.43 -7.43 53.95
C PRO A 58 30.41 -7.18 52.79
N ASP A 59 31.36 -8.10 52.67
CA ASP A 59 31.80 -8.78 51.46
C ASP A 59 31.29 -8.22 50.12
N LEU A 60 32.23 -7.77 49.27
CA LEU A 60 31.96 -7.33 47.89
C LEU A 60 31.52 -8.55 47.05
N LYS A 61 30.22 -8.82 47.02
CA LYS A 61 29.59 -9.57 45.93
C LYS A 61 29.06 -8.58 44.92
N GLU A 62 29.63 -8.63 43.71
CA GLU A 62 29.03 -7.99 42.54
C GLU A 62 27.55 -8.37 42.45
N PRO A 63 26.63 -7.40 42.32
CA PRO A 63 25.23 -7.71 42.10
C PRO A 63 25.12 -8.36 40.71
N SER A 64 24.87 -9.67 40.71
CA SER A 64 24.34 -10.35 39.53
C SER A 64 23.05 -9.65 39.15
N LEU A 65 23.07 -8.84 38.11
CA LEU A 65 21.88 -8.28 37.50
C LEU A 65 21.00 -9.46 37.07
N LYS A 66 19.96 -9.75 37.85
CA LYS A 66 18.82 -10.49 37.34
C LYS A 66 18.22 -9.57 36.28
N LEU A 67 18.62 -9.81 35.02
CA LEU A 67 17.89 -9.34 33.85
C LEU A 67 16.44 -9.77 34.07
N GLN A 68 15.61 -8.81 34.49
CA GLN A 68 14.18 -8.94 34.30
C GLN A 68 14.00 -9.16 32.82
N LYS A 69 13.33 -10.27 32.48
CA LYS A 69 12.97 -10.64 31.13
C LYS A 69 12.24 -9.44 30.52
N LEU A 70 12.98 -8.64 29.75
CA LEU A 70 12.41 -7.58 28.93
C LEU A 70 11.40 -8.31 28.06
N ASP A 71 10.13 -7.92 28.17
CA ASP A 71 9.09 -8.45 27.31
C ASP A 71 9.62 -8.45 25.89
N GLN A 72 9.65 -9.65 25.31
CA GLN A 72 10.19 -9.86 23.99
C GLN A 72 9.54 -8.83 23.06
N PRO A 73 10.32 -8.08 22.25
CA PRO A 73 9.70 -7.33 21.17
C PRO A 73 8.86 -8.36 20.42
N GLN A 74 7.57 -8.09 20.26
CA GLN A 74 6.72 -8.97 19.47
C GLN A 74 7.44 -9.18 18.16
N ASN A 75 7.93 -10.42 17.96
CA ASN A 75 8.50 -10.86 16.72
C ASN A 75 7.35 -10.79 15.72
N GLY A 76 7.16 -9.60 15.16
CA GLY A 76 6.44 -9.42 13.92
C GLY A 76 7.23 -10.24 12.93
N VAL A 77 6.83 -11.50 12.78
CA VAL A 77 7.22 -12.33 11.65
C VAL A 77 6.75 -11.52 10.46
N VAL A 78 7.64 -10.73 9.87
CA VAL A 78 7.38 -10.13 8.57
C VAL A 78 7.20 -11.34 7.69
N PRO A 79 5.98 -11.63 7.20
CA PRO A 79 5.79 -12.82 6.38
C PRO A 79 6.77 -12.69 5.22
N ALA A 80 7.55 -13.75 4.99
CA ALA A 80 8.54 -13.75 3.95
C ALA A 80 7.88 -13.29 2.64
N SER A 81 8.36 -12.15 2.14
CA SER A 81 7.71 -11.38 1.09
C SER A 81 8.11 -11.98 -0.25
N PHE A 82 7.32 -12.95 -0.72
CA PHE A 82 7.62 -13.66 -1.97
C PHE A 82 6.83 -13.09 -3.14
N LEU A 83 7.52 -12.85 -4.26
CA LEU A 83 6.91 -12.78 -5.58
C LEU A 83 6.76 -14.21 -6.12
N LYS A 84 5.53 -14.72 -6.17
CA LYS A 84 5.23 -16.03 -6.75
C LYS A 84 4.86 -15.85 -8.21
N VAL A 85 5.40 -16.70 -9.07
CA VAL A 85 5.19 -16.63 -10.52
C VAL A 85 4.78 -18.01 -11.04
N LYS A 86 3.69 -18.06 -11.81
CA LYS A 86 3.22 -19.25 -12.53
C LYS A 86 3.37 -19.01 -14.03
N LYS A 87 4.12 -19.88 -14.71
CA LYS A 87 4.14 -19.90 -16.17
C LYS A 87 2.82 -20.48 -16.71
N LEU A 88 2.26 -19.85 -17.71
CA LEU A 88 1.05 -20.28 -18.42
C LEU A 88 1.37 -20.98 -19.75
N SER A 89 2.61 -20.87 -20.22
CA SER A 89 3.15 -21.55 -21.40
C SER A 89 4.65 -21.77 -21.30
N ASP A 90 5.20 -22.57 -22.22
CA ASP A 90 6.65 -22.81 -22.33
C ASP A 90 7.43 -21.59 -22.83
N LYS A 91 6.76 -20.62 -23.46
CA LYS A 91 7.36 -19.38 -23.95
C LYS A 91 7.57 -18.35 -22.84
N ALA A 92 6.90 -18.52 -21.71
CA ALA A 92 7.02 -17.61 -20.58
C ALA A 92 8.44 -17.66 -19.98
N VAL A 93 9.00 -16.49 -19.65
CA VAL A 93 10.33 -16.35 -19.02
C VAL A 93 10.13 -15.93 -17.57
N ILE A 94 10.85 -16.56 -16.63
CA ILE A 94 10.80 -16.14 -15.23
C ILE A 94 11.44 -14.76 -15.10
N PRO A 95 10.76 -13.76 -14.51
CA PRO A 95 11.30 -12.42 -14.37
C PRO A 95 12.59 -12.42 -13.55
N SER A 96 13.58 -11.66 -14.00
CA SER A 96 14.90 -11.57 -13.36
C SER A 96 15.32 -10.13 -13.15
N ARG A 97 16.10 -9.86 -12.11
CA ARG A 97 16.66 -8.53 -11.86
C ARG A 97 17.96 -8.35 -12.65
N GLY A 98 18.13 -7.18 -13.26
CA GLY A 98 19.35 -6.86 -14.02
C GLY A 98 20.58 -6.60 -13.13
N SER A 99 20.39 -6.31 -11.85
CA SER A 99 21.45 -6.15 -10.85
C SER A 99 20.93 -6.40 -9.44
N HIS A 100 21.83 -6.54 -8.47
CA HIS A 100 21.49 -6.78 -7.07
C HIS A 100 20.62 -5.68 -6.43
N LEU A 101 20.68 -4.45 -6.95
CA LEU A 101 19.90 -3.29 -6.46
C LEU A 101 18.88 -2.78 -7.48
N ALA A 102 18.69 -3.47 -8.62
CA ALA A 102 17.68 -3.10 -9.60
C ALA A 102 16.27 -3.08 -8.96
N ALA A 103 15.52 -2.01 -9.17
CA ALA A 103 14.18 -1.88 -8.59
C ALA A 103 13.20 -2.91 -9.18
N GLY A 104 13.32 -3.19 -10.48
CA GLY A 104 12.39 -4.03 -11.21
C GLY A 104 12.93 -5.40 -11.64
N TYR A 105 12.00 -6.31 -11.90
CA TYR A 105 12.22 -7.60 -12.55
C TYR A 105 11.87 -7.46 -14.03
N ASP A 106 12.80 -7.73 -14.94
CA ASP A 106 12.54 -7.64 -16.38
C ASP A 106 11.41 -8.62 -16.78
N LEU A 107 10.41 -8.13 -17.52
CA LEU A 107 9.35 -8.92 -18.14
C LEU A 107 9.67 -9.13 -19.62
N SER A 108 9.59 -10.39 -20.05
CA SER A 108 9.80 -10.77 -21.45
C SER A 108 8.49 -11.04 -22.18
N SER A 109 8.48 -10.79 -23.48
CA SER A 109 7.37 -11.19 -24.36
C SER A 109 7.32 -12.71 -24.51
N ALA A 110 6.12 -13.29 -24.42
CA ALA A 110 5.85 -14.68 -24.80
C ALA A 110 5.39 -14.82 -26.26
N VAL A 111 5.21 -13.69 -26.96
CA VAL A 111 4.67 -13.63 -28.33
C VAL A 111 5.56 -12.81 -29.25
N GLU A 112 5.52 -13.14 -30.54
CA GLU A 112 6.04 -12.25 -31.57
C GLU A 112 4.92 -11.30 -31.99
N THR A 113 5.21 -10.01 -31.99
CA THR A 113 4.24 -8.97 -32.34
C THR A 113 4.93 -7.68 -32.76
N LYS A 114 4.12 -6.69 -33.07
CA LYS A 114 4.56 -5.38 -33.52
C LYS A 114 3.77 -4.32 -32.77
N VAL A 115 4.45 -3.28 -32.30
CA VAL A 115 3.83 -2.08 -31.76
C VAL A 115 3.79 -1.05 -32.89
N PRO A 116 2.61 -0.77 -33.50
CA PRO A 116 2.51 0.11 -34.64
C PRO A 116 3.04 1.51 -34.31
N ALA A 117 3.65 2.18 -35.28
CA ALA A 117 4.03 3.59 -35.22
C ALA A 117 2.84 4.43 -34.75
N ARG A 118 3.07 5.34 -33.80
CA ARG A 118 2.01 6.15 -33.15
C ARG A 118 0.86 5.32 -32.56
N GLY A 119 1.09 4.05 -32.29
CA GLY A 119 0.09 3.08 -31.88
C GLY A 119 0.39 2.44 -30.53
N LYS A 120 -0.34 1.36 -30.25
CA LYS A 120 -0.20 0.57 -29.02
C LYS A 120 -0.42 -0.92 -29.28
N ALA A 121 0.18 -1.76 -28.46
CA ALA A 121 -0.06 -3.20 -28.46
C ALA A 121 -0.11 -3.74 -27.03
N LEU A 122 -0.94 -4.76 -26.81
CA LEU A 122 -0.91 -5.59 -25.62
C LEU A 122 0.00 -6.79 -25.90
N VAL A 123 1.09 -6.90 -25.16
CA VAL A 123 2.07 -7.97 -25.31
C VAL A 123 1.94 -8.95 -24.15
N ALA A 124 1.64 -10.21 -24.45
CA ALA A 124 1.48 -11.25 -23.43
C ALA A 124 2.84 -11.68 -22.86
N THR A 125 2.89 -11.89 -21.54
CA THR A 125 4.05 -12.47 -20.85
C THR A 125 3.91 -13.95 -20.58
N ASP A 126 2.68 -14.48 -20.71
CA ASP A 126 2.28 -15.83 -20.28
C ASP A 126 2.64 -16.14 -18.82
N LEU A 127 2.57 -15.14 -17.96
CA LEU A 127 2.74 -15.28 -16.51
C LEU A 127 1.47 -14.94 -15.76
N SER A 128 1.21 -15.65 -14.67
CA SER A 128 0.37 -15.16 -13.57
C SER A 128 1.25 -14.95 -12.35
N ILE A 129 0.91 -13.95 -11.54
CA ILE A 129 1.70 -13.61 -10.35
C ILE A 129 0.84 -13.58 -9.09
N ALA A 130 1.50 -13.76 -7.95
CA ALA A 130 0.96 -13.37 -6.65
C ALA A 130 2.07 -12.60 -5.91
N ILE A 131 1.71 -11.43 -5.41
CA ILE A 131 2.63 -10.49 -4.78
C ILE A 131 2.29 -10.33 -3.29
N PRO A 132 3.20 -9.75 -2.49
CA PRO A 132 2.97 -9.52 -1.07
C PRO A 132 1.80 -8.54 -0.82
N ASP A 133 1.04 -8.78 0.24
CA ASP A 133 0.00 -7.85 0.70
C ASP A 133 0.59 -6.48 1.06
N GLY A 134 -0.21 -5.41 0.91
CA GLY A 134 0.26 -4.03 1.07
C GLY A 134 1.18 -3.54 -0.06
N THR A 135 1.19 -4.26 -1.19
CA THR A 135 1.89 -3.86 -2.40
C THR A 135 1.01 -3.99 -3.63
N TYR A 136 1.41 -3.34 -4.72
CA TYR A 136 0.94 -3.65 -6.07
C TYR A 136 2.16 -3.86 -6.98
N ALA A 137 1.96 -4.51 -8.12
CA ALA A 137 3.02 -4.68 -9.10
C ALA A 137 2.87 -3.64 -10.20
N ARG A 138 3.79 -2.68 -10.28
CA ARG A 138 3.84 -1.71 -11.37
C ARG A 138 4.62 -2.25 -12.55
N VAL A 139 3.99 -2.29 -13.72
CA VAL A 139 4.69 -2.48 -14.99
C VAL A 139 5.26 -1.12 -15.41
N ALA A 140 6.58 -1.03 -15.49
CA ALA A 140 7.31 0.20 -15.76
C ALA A 140 8.12 0.11 -17.06
N PRO A 141 8.34 1.24 -17.75
CA PRO A 141 9.14 1.26 -18.97
C PRO A 141 10.63 0.95 -18.69
N ARG A 142 11.31 0.39 -19.70
CA ARG A 142 12.77 0.21 -19.69
C ARG A 142 13.41 1.39 -20.41
N SER A 143 14.31 2.11 -19.73
CA SER A 143 14.93 3.34 -20.25
C SER A 143 15.56 3.17 -21.64
N GLY A 144 16.17 2.02 -21.92
CA GLY A 144 16.77 1.72 -23.22
C GLY A 144 15.76 1.68 -24.37
N LEU A 145 14.57 1.13 -24.15
CA LEU A 145 13.50 1.08 -25.16
C LEU A 145 12.84 2.45 -25.33
N THR A 146 12.67 3.18 -24.24
CA THR A 146 12.15 4.56 -24.28
C THR A 146 13.06 5.48 -25.07
N TRP A 147 14.37 5.46 -24.80
CA TRP A 147 15.33 6.33 -25.49
C TRP A 147 15.54 5.95 -26.96
N LYS A 148 15.71 4.65 -27.26
CA LYS A 148 16.11 4.21 -28.61
C LYS A 148 14.93 4.01 -29.57
N ASN A 149 13.77 3.66 -29.04
CA ASN A 149 12.62 3.23 -29.84
C ASN A 149 11.33 3.98 -29.51
N SER A 150 11.40 4.99 -28.63
CA SER A 150 10.24 5.78 -28.18
C SER A 150 9.10 4.93 -27.60
N ILE A 151 9.48 3.83 -26.92
CA ILE A 151 8.52 2.92 -26.29
C ILE A 151 8.26 3.33 -24.85
N ASP A 152 6.97 3.46 -24.53
CA ASP A 152 6.48 3.68 -23.17
C ASP A 152 5.50 2.57 -22.75
N VAL A 153 5.20 2.50 -21.45
CA VAL A 153 4.27 1.53 -20.87
C VAL A 153 3.01 2.23 -20.38
N GLY A 154 1.85 1.73 -20.82
CA GLY A 154 0.54 2.17 -20.39
C GLY A 154 -0.06 1.35 -19.26
N ALA A 155 -1.04 1.92 -18.56
CA ALA A 155 -1.75 1.34 -17.42
C ALA A 155 -0.81 0.89 -16.30
N GLY A 156 -0.33 -0.35 -16.37
CA GLY A 156 0.76 -0.85 -15.55
C GLY A 156 0.43 -1.11 -14.08
N VAL A 157 -0.82 -1.02 -13.63
CA VAL A 157 -1.22 -1.40 -12.27
C VAL A 157 -1.69 -2.87 -12.29
N ILE A 158 -0.98 -3.74 -11.57
CA ILE A 158 -1.41 -5.13 -11.32
C ILE A 158 -1.70 -5.28 -9.83
N ASP A 159 -2.97 -5.53 -9.52
CA ASP A 159 -3.46 -5.68 -8.15
C ASP A 159 -2.93 -6.96 -7.47
N ALA A 160 -2.82 -6.93 -6.15
CA ALA A 160 -2.27 -8.05 -5.37
C ALA A 160 -3.13 -9.31 -5.40
N ASP A 161 -4.43 -9.18 -5.66
CA ASP A 161 -5.39 -10.26 -5.79
C ASP A 161 -5.57 -10.74 -7.25
N TYR A 162 -4.94 -10.09 -8.23
CA TYR A 162 -5.00 -10.52 -9.62
C TYR A 162 -4.26 -11.85 -9.81
N ARG A 163 -4.93 -12.84 -10.43
CA ARG A 163 -4.36 -14.16 -10.76
C ARG A 163 -4.45 -14.51 -12.24
N GLY A 164 -4.92 -13.59 -13.06
CA GLY A 164 -5.00 -13.76 -14.51
C GLY A 164 -3.64 -13.66 -15.21
N PRO A 165 -3.63 -13.69 -16.55
CA PRO A 165 -2.42 -13.48 -17.34
C PRO A 165 -1.95 -12.02 -17.25
N VAL A 166 -0.66 -11.82 -17.01
CA VAL A 166 0.00 -10.51 -17.01
C VAL A 166 0.30 -10.10 -18.44
N GLY A 167 -0.21 -8.94 -18.84
CA GLY A 167 0.07 -8.32 -20.13
C GLY A 167 0.76 -6.97 -19.97
N VAL A 168 1.57 -6.61 -20.97
CA VAL A 168 2.28 -5.32 -21.02
C VAL A 168 1.66 -4.49 -22.14
N ILE A 169 1.10 -3.33 -21.80
CA ILE A 169 0.61 -2.37 -22.80
C ILE A 169 1.77 -1.48 -23.20
N LEU A 170 2.25 -1.62 -24.43
CA LEU A 170 3.30 -0.77 -24.99
C LEU A 170 2.66 0.32 -25.86
N PHE A 171 3.13 1.55 -25.68
CA PHE A 171 2.88 2.67 -26.58
C PHE A 171 4.14 2.95 -27.39
N ASN A 172 3.97 3.22 -28.69
CA ASN A 172 5.05 3.63 -29.56
C ASN A 172 4.84 5.09 -29.98
N HIS A 173 5.70 5.96 -29.47
CA HIS A 173 5.68 7.39 -29.76
C HIS A 173 6.58 7.78 -30.93
N SER A 174 7.09 6.83 -31.72
CA SER A 174 7.83 7.08 -32.95
C SER A 174 6.96 6.92 -34.20
N ASP A 175 7.53 7.30 -35.34
CA ASP A 175 6.94 7.11 -36.68
C ASP A 175 7.39 5.80 -37.35
N VAL A 176 8.08 4.93 -36.61
CA VAL A 176 8.56 3.63 -37.10
C VAL A 176 7.97 2.54 -36.22
N ASP A 177 7.48 1.49 -36.84
CA ASP A 177 6.95 0.37 -36.08
C ASP A 177 8.05 -0.34 -35.28
N PHE A 178 7.69 -0.83 -34.09
CA PHE A 178 8.62 -1.55 -33.22
C PHE A 178 8.31 -3.04 -33.21
N GLU A 179 9.27 -3.87 -33.62
CA GLU A 179 9.17 -5.32 -33.56
C GLU A 179 9.48 -5.84 -32.17
N VAL A 180 8.66 -6.80 -31.70
CA VAL A 180 8.86 -7.51 -30.44
C VAL A 180 8.94 -8.99 -30.74
N LYS A 181 10.05 -9.62 -30.37
CA LYS A 181 10.26 -11.06 -30.53
C LYS A 181 9.97 -11.80 -29.22
N VAL A 182 9.69 -13.10 -29.32
CA VAL A 182 9.60 -13.97 -28.14
C VAL A 182 10.91 -13.91 -27.36
N GLY A 183 10.82 -13.69 -26.06
CA GLY A 183 11.96 -13.57 -25.15
C GLY A 183 12.49 -12.15 -24.94
N ASP A 184 12.14 -11.20 -25.81
CA ASP A 184 12.58 -9.80 -25.67
C ASP A 184 12.07 -9.21 -24.36
N ARG A 185 12.97 -8.55 -23.62
CA ARG A 185 12.63 -7.85 -22.37
C ARG A 185 11.97 -6.51 -22.71
N ILE A 186 10.67 -6.41 -22.52
CA ILE A 186 9.85 -5.28 -23.00
C ILE A 186 9.47 -4.28 -21.90
N ALA A 187 9.45 -4.71 -20.64
CA ALA A 187 9.10 -3.89 -19.49
C ALA A 187 9.82 -4.41 -18.24
N GLN A 188 9.62 -3.75 -17.11
CA GLN A 188 10.05 -4.25 -15.81
C GLN A 188 8.92 -4.17 -14.79
N LEU A 189 8.80 -5.18 -13.93
CA LEU A 189 7.84 -5.25 -12.85
C LEU A 189 8.48 -4.70 -11.56
N ILE A 190 7.91 -3.66 -10.96
CA ILE A 190 8.36 -3.09 -9.69
C ILE A 190 7.30 -3.38 -8.63
N ILE A 191 7.69 -3.98 -7.51
CA ILE A 191 6.78 -4.23 -6.39
C ILE A 191 6.76 -2.97 -5.51
N GLU A 192 5.68 -2.21 -5.58
CA GLU A 192 5.55 -0.93 -4.89
C GLU A 192 4.67 -1.07 -3.65
N ARG A 193 5.16 -0.56 -2.53
CA ARG A 193 4.41 -0.52 -1.28
C ARG A 193 3.34 0.56 -1.36
N ILE A 194 2.15 0.23 -0.86
CA ILE A 194 0.99 1.12 -0.83
C ILE A 194 0.31 1.06 0.54
N MET A 195 -0.53 2.07 0.78
CA MET A 195 -1.51 2.08 1.85
C MET A 195 -2.91 2.06 1.22
N THR A 196 -3.81 1.29 1.80
CA THR A 196 -5.21 1.18 1.37
C THR A 196 -6.14 1.60 2.52
N PRO A 197 -6.18 2.89 2.92
CA PRO A 197 -7.04 3.35 4.00
C PRO A 197 -8.51 3.40 3.58
N ASP A 198 -9.41 3.36 4.57
CA ASP A 198 -10.82 3.69 4.35
C ASP A 198 -10.97 5.16 3.96
N VAL A 199 -11.94 5.45 3.09
CA VAL A 199 -12.24 6.82 2.65
C VAL A 199 -13.27 7.45 3.59
N PHE A 200 -12.94 8.63 4.12
CA PHE A 200 -13.83 9.43 4.96
C PHE A 200 -14.12 10.78 4.29
N GLU A 201 -15.40 11.11 4.10
CA GLU A 201 -15.85 12.41 3.60
C GLU A 201 -15.84 13.45 4.74
N VAL A 202 -15.37 14.67 4.44
CA VAL A 202 -15.29 15.79 5.40
C VAL A 202 -15.76 17.09 4.74
N GLU A 203 -16.19 18.07 5.54
CA GLU A 203 -16.64 19.38 5.03
C GLU A 203 -15.47 20.22 4.49
N ASP A 204 -14.32 20.20 5.16
CA ASP A 204 -13.13 20.97 4.80
C ASP A 204 -11.83 20.21 5.14
N LEU A 205 -10.72 20.58 4.46
CA LEU A 205 -9.36 20.08 4.72
C LEU A 205 -8.51 21.13 5.45
N ASP A 206 -7.45 20.69 6.12
CA ASP A 206 -6.48 21.58 6.76
C ASP A 206 -5.66 22.38 5.73
N SER A 207 -5.19 23.57 6.14
CA SER A 207 -4.36 24.41 5.27
C SER A 207 -2.90 23.97 5.29
N THR A 208 -2.26 24.01 4.11
CA THR A 208 -0.83 23.71 3.97
C THR A 208 -0.10 24.84 3.27
N VAL A 209 1.22 24.89 3.40
CA VAL A 209 2.08 25.87 2.70
C VAL A 209 1.90 25.79 1.17
N ARG A 210 1.64 24.59 0.62
CA ARG A 210 1.42 24.42 -0.83
C ARG A 210 0.03 24.90 -1.27
N GLY A 211 -0.99 24.74 -0.42
CA GLY A 211 -2.37 25.12 -0.74
C GLY A 211 -2.85 24.54 -2.07
N ALA A 212 -3.44 25.39 -2.92
CA ALA A 212 -3.94 25.03 -4.25
C ALA A 212 -2.86 25.03 -5.37
N GLY A 213 -1.57 25.17 -5.05
CA GLY A 213 -0.48 25.25 -6.03
C GLY A 213 -0.15 23.91 -6.70
N GLY A 214 -0.25 23.84 -8.03
CA GLY A 214 0.11 22.68 -8.87
C GLY A 214 0.51 23.07 -10.29
N PHE A 215 0.78 22.09 -11.17
CA PHE A 215 1.02 22.31 -12.61
C PHE A 215 2.12 23.34 -12.95
N GLY A 216 3.29 23.22 -12.32
CA GLY A 216 4.39 24.17 -12.54
C GLY A 216 4.33 25.42 -11.68
N SER A 217 3.54 25.43 -10.60
CA SER A 217 3.45 26.55 -9.65
C SER A 217 4.77 26.94 -8.98
N THR A 218 5.82 26.11 -9.08
CA THR A 218 7.16 26.36 -8.53
C THR A 218 8.18 26.83 -9.58
N GLY A 219 7.75 27.09 -10.81
CA GLY A 219 8.61 27.52 -11.92
C GLY A 219 8.99 26.38 -12.89
N VAL A 220 9.83 26.73 -13.86
CA VAL A 220 10.44 25.84 -14.89
C VAL A 220 11.89 25.56 -14.50
#